data_AF-A0A9D7IAV9-F1
#
_entry.id   AF-A0A9D7IAV9-F1
#
_cell.length_a   1.000
_cell.length_b   1.000
_cell.length_c   1.000
_cell.angle_alpha   90.00
_cell.angle_beta   90.00
_cell.angle_gamma   90.00
#
_symmetry.space_group_name_H-M   'P 1'
#
loop_
_entity.id
_entity.type
_entity.pdbx_description
1 polymer ?
#
loop_
_entity_poly.entity_id
_entity_poly.type
_entity_poly.pdbx_seq_one_letter_code
_entity_poly.pdbx_strand_id
1 'polypeptide(L)'
;MSFLSEMEAKICAWEEARERIAAWQNAGLRVVFTNRCFDLLHYGHLHYLAQSRDLGNRLVVSLNAAESVKRLKGAHRPINDENNALSSKWPRWLA
;
A
#
# COMPACT_ATOMS: atom_id res chain seq x y z
N MET A 1 12.50 5.19 -23.77
CA MET A 1 11.84 4.33 -22.75
C MET A 1 10.34 4.45 -22.91
N SER A 2 9.59 3.39 -22.62
CA SER A 2 8.12 3.44 -22.65
C SER A 2 7.59 3.92 -21.31
N PHE A 3 6.39 4.51 -21.31
CA PHE A 3 5.70 4.86 -20.07
C PHE A 3 5.52 3.66 -19.13
N LEU A 4 5.30 2.46 -19.70
CA LEU A 4 5.21 1.22 -18.94
C LEU A 4 6.51 0.92 -18.18
N SER A 5 7.66 1.06 -18.84
CA SER A 5 8.97 0.80 -18.19
C SER A 5 9.25 1.76 -17.01
N GLU A 6 8.79 3.01 -17.10
CA GLU A 6 8.91 3.97 -16.01
C GLU A 6 7.99 3.65 -14.83
N MET A 7 6.81 3.10 -15.10
CA MET A 7 5.89 2.63 -14.06
C MET A 7 6.44 1.40 -13.34
N GLU A 8 6.94 0.42 -14.10
CA GLU A 8 7.51 -0.82 -13.55
C GLU A 8 8.73 -0.54 -12.67
N ALA A 9 9.57 0.44 -13.02
CA ALA A 9 10.73 0.82 -12.20
C ALA A 9 10.39 1.35 -10.79
N LYS A 10 9.12 1.74 -10.56
CA LYS A 10 8.64 2.16 -9.23
C LYS A 10 8.31 0.98 -8.32
N ILE A 11 8.10 -0.20 -8.89
CA ILE A 11 7.85 -1.44 -8.16
C ILE A 11 9.22 -2.02 -7.79
N CYS A 12 9.41 -2.34 -6.51
CA CYS A 12 10.69 -2.87 -6.04
C CYS A 12 10.50 -3.77 -4.82
N ALA A 13 11.51 -4.58 -4.51
CA ALA A 13 11.54 -5.39 -3.30
C ALA A 13 11.73 -4.52 -2.04
N TRP A 14 11.49 -5.11 -0.87
CA TRP A 14 11.62 -4.43 0.41
C TRP A 14 13.03 -3.88 0.66
N GLU A 15 14.05 -4.65 0.32
CA GLU A 15 15.44 -4.26 0.48
C GLU A 15 15.77 -3.01 -0.36
N GLU A 16 15.34 -2.99 -1.63
CA GLU A 16 15.53 -1.85 -2.52
C GLU A 16 14.73 -0.63 -2.07
N ALA A 17 13.49 -0.82 -1.64
CA ALA A 17 12.66 0.26 -1.11
C ALA A 17 13.35 0.91 0.10
N ARG A 18 13.89 0.09 1.01
CA ARG A 18 14.63 0.57 2.19
C ARG A 18 15.84 1.41 1.80
N GLU A 19 16.62 0.97 0.83
CA GLU A 19 17.77 1.72 0.33
C GLU A 19 17.36 3.06 -0.31
N ARG A 20 16.31 3.05 -1.15
CA ARG A 20 15.77 4.28 -1.77
C ARG A 20 15.25 5.26 -0.72
N ILE A 21 14.52 4.76 0.29
CA ILE A 21 14.01 5.58 1.39
C ILE A 21 15.16 6.22 2.17
N ALA A 22 16.19 5.44 2.53
CA ALA A 22 17.35 5.96 3.23
C ALA A 22 18.08 7.03 2.41
N ALA A 23 18.26 6.81 1.11
CA ALA A 23 18.87 7.80 0.21
C ALA A 23 18.05 9.10 0.17
N TRP A 24 16.71 9.02 0.09
CA TRP A 24 15.86 10.20 0.12
C TRP A 24 15.91 10.94 1.46
N GLN A 25 15.89 10.22 2.57
CA GLN A 25 16.00 10.81 3.90
C GLN A 25 17.35 11.49 4.11
N ASN A 26 18.45 10.87 3.64
CA ASN A 26 19.78 11.47 3.67
C ASN A 26 19.89 12.72 2.80
N ALA A 27 19.09 12.81 1.73
CA ALA A 27 18.96 14.01 0.91
C ALA A 27 18.01 15.08 1.51
N GLY A 28 17.54 14.90 2.75
CA GLY A 28 16.63 15.82 3.44
C GLY A 28 15.18 15.79 2.92
N LEU A 29 14.82 14.78 2.13
CA LEU A 29 13.46 14.65 1.60
C LEU A 29 12.53 14.00 2.62
N ARG A 30 11.34 14.58 2.77
CA ARG A 30 10.26 13.98 3.56
C ARG A 30 9.64 12.82 2.81
N VAL A 31 9.77 11.63 3.37
CA VAL A 31 9.16 10.40 2.84
C VAL A 31 7.87 10.09 3.60
N VAL A 32 6.78 9.95 2.87
CA VAL A 32 5.46 9.55 3.37
C VAL A 32 5.26 8.08 3.02
N PHE A 33 4.67 7.32 3.95
CA PHE A 33 4.39 5.91 3.77
C PHE A 33 2.90 5.63 3.99
N THR A 34 2.34 4.73 3.20
CA THR A 34 1.01 4.17 3.42
C THR A 34 0.92 2.71 2.98
N ASN A 35 0.00 1.94 3.56
CA ASN A 35 -0.33 0.57 3.18
C ASN A 35 -1.86 0.42 3.04
N ARG A 36 -2.31 -0.20 1.94
CA ARG A 36 -3.68 -0.73 1.79
C ARG A 36 -3.70 -1.91 0.81
N CYS A 37 -4.83 -2.64 0.81
CA CYS A 37 -5.04 -3.79 -0.09
C CYS A 37 -5.43 -3.40 -1.54
N PHE A 38 -5.77 -2.14 -1.81
CA PHE A 38 -6.11 -1.55 -3.13
C PHE A 38 -6.76 -2.49 -4.18
N ASP A 39 -7.69 -3.35 -3.76
CA ASP A 39 -8.26 -4.44 -4.60
C ASP A 39 -9.02 -3.89 -5.81
N LEU A 40 -10.01 -3.02 -5.55
CA LEU A 40 -10.64 -2.19 -6.56
C LEU A 40 -10.23 -0.74 -6.36
N LEU A 41 -9.47 -0.18 -7.31
CA LEU A 41 -9.17 1.24 -7.32
C LEU A 41 -10.45 2.03 -7.59
N HIS A 42 -10.83 2.87 -6.64
CA HIS A 42 -11.96 3.78 -6.74
C HIS A 42 -11.54 5.19 -6.34
N TYR A 43 -12.40 6.18 -6.60
CA TYR A 43 -12.12 7.60 -6.34
C TYR A 43 -11.52 7.86 -4.95
N GLY A 44 -12.11 7.28 -3.90
CA GLY A 44 -11.57 7.36 -2.55
C GLY A 44 -10.10 6.95 -2.40
N HIS A 45 -9.62 5.92 -3.11
CA HIS A 45 -8.20 5.54 -3.09
C HIS A 45 -7.32 6.57 -3.79
N LEU A 46 -7.75 7.10 -4.93
CA LEU A 46 -7.00 8.14 -5.65
C LEU A 46 -6.90 9.42 -4.82
N HIS A 47 -8.01 9.87 -4.25
CA HIS A 47 -8.06 11.03 -3.38
C HIS A 47 -7.19 10.85 -2.14
N TYR A 48 -7.24 9.66 -1.51
CA TYR A 48 -6.38 9.31 -0.39
C TYR A 48 -4.88 9.34 -0.74
N LEU A 49 -4.50 8.77 -1.89
CA LEU A 49 -3.12 8.77 -2.36
C LEU A 49 -2.64 10.17 -2.71
N ALA A 50 -3.49 10.99 -3.33
CA ALA A 50 -3.19 12.40 -3.63
C ALA A 50 -2.92 13.19 -2.35
N GLN A 51 -3.81 13.09 -1.35
CA GLN A 51 -3.59 13.74 -0.06
C GLN A 51 -2.32 13.24 0.64
N SER A 52 -2.03 11.93 0.56
CA SER A 52 -0.81 11.37 1.13
C SER A 52 0.44 11.91 0.43
N ARG A 53 0.38 12.12 -0.88
CA ARG A 53 1.47 12.66 -1.68
C ARG A 53 1.81 14.11 -1.31
N ASP A 54 0.81 14.91 -0.92
CA ASP A 54 0.97 16.32 -0.52
C ASP A 54 1.70 16.50 0.81
N LEU A 55 1.72 15.47 1.66
CA LEU A 55 2.37 15.52 2.98
C LEU A 55 3.90 15.39 2.95
N GLY A 56 4.51 15.23 1.76
CA GLY A 56 5.96 15.12 1.64
C GLY A 56 6.48 15.19 0.23
N ASN A 57 7.75 14.79 0.04
CA ASN A 57 8.44 14.83 -1.24
C ASN A 57 8.36 13.49 -1.97
N ARG A 58 8.24 12.39 -1.24
CA ARG A 58 8.16 11.01 -1.75
C ARG A 58 7.02 10.28 -1.07
N LEU A 59 6.27 9.47 -1.82
CA LEU A 59 5.23 8.59 -1.30
C LEU A 59 5.62 7.14 -1.61
N VAL A 60 5.67 6.32 -0.58
CA VAL A 60 5.87 4.87 -0.67
C VAL A 60 4.55 4.19 -0.33
N VAL A 61 4.11 3.29 -1.21
CA VAL A 61 2.82 2.60 -1.11
C VAL A 61 3.08 1.11 -1.05
N SER A 62 2.81 0.56 0.12
CA SER A 62 2.90 -0.86 0.40
C SER A 62 1.63 -1.57 -0.07
N LEU A 63 1.79 -2.61 -0.90
CA LEU A 63 0.68 -3.40 -1.44
C LEU A 63 0.60 -4.75 -0.74
N ASN A 64 -0.55 -5.04 -0.11
CA ASN A 64 -0.77 -6.35 0.49
C ASN A 64 -1.08 -7.38 -0.62
N ALA A 65 -0.30 -8.47 -0.68
CA ALA A 65 -0.61 -9.58 -1.58
C ALA A 65 -1.95 -10.24 -1.19
N ALA A 66 -2.77 -10.59 -2.20
CA ALA A 66 -4.14 -11.09 -2.09
C ALA A 66 -4.34 -12.35 -1.21
N GLU A 67 -3.28 -13.04 -0.78
CA GLU A 67 -3.35 -14.17 0.15
C GLU A 67 -3.67 -13.76 1.60
N SER A 68 -3.54 -12.47 1.96
CA SER A 68 -3.93 -11.98 3.29
C SER A 68 -5.45 -11.96 3.50
N VAL A 69 -6.24 -11.87 2.43
CA VAL A 69 -7.72 -11.86 2.52
C VAL A 69 -8.30 -13.28 2.63
N LYS A 70 -7.69 -14.28 1.97
CA LYS A 70 -8.15 -15.68 2.02
C LYS A 70 -7.90 -16.36 3.37
N ARG A 71 -6.82 -16.01 4.08
CA ARG A 71 -6.49 -16.63 5.39
C ARG A 71 -7.28 -16.01 6.55
N LEU A 72 -7.94 -14.88 6.33
CA LEU A 72 -8.84 -14.19 7.28
C LEU A 72 -10.30 -14.65 7.19
N LYS A 73 -10.67 -15.42 6.16
CA LYS A 73 -11.95 -16.10 6.06
C LYS A 73 -11.69 -17.60 6.06
N GLY A 74 -11.76 -18.21 7.25
CA GLY A 74 -11.77 -19.67 7.36
C GLY A 74 -12.79 -20.30 6.42
N ALA A 75 -12.64 -21.59 6.12
CA ALA A 75 -13.40 -22.33 5.09
C ALA A 75 -14.94 -22.38 5.29
N HIS A 76 -15.50 -21.66 6.24
CA HIS A 76 -16.93 -21.47 6.42
C HIS A 76 -17.23 -19.97 6.59
N ARG A 77 -17.76 -19.40 5.50
CA ARG A 77 -18.46 -18.13 5.26
C ARG A 77 -19.02 -17.32 6.47
N PRO A 78 -19.60 -16.13 6.18
CA PRO A 78 -21.05 -16.10 6.34
C PRO A 78 -21.79 -15.77 5.05
N ILE A 79 -23.00 -16.32 5.01
CA ILE A 79 -24.07 -16.07 4.06
C ILE A 79 -24.73 -14.76 4.50
N ASN A 80 -24.87 -13.84 3.55
CA ASN A 80 -25.70 -12.63 3.59
C ASN A 80 -25.29 -11.39 4.40
N ASP A 81 -25.46 -10.26 3.71
CA ASP A 81 -25.99 -8.96 4.08
C ASP A 81 -25.60 -8.26 5.39
N GLU A 82 -25.13 -7.02 5.16
CA GLU A 82 -25.40 -5.81 5.95
C GLU A 82 -24.85 -5.72 7.38
N ASN A 83 -24.16 -4.59 7.60
CA ASN A 83 -23.89 -3.98 8.89
C ASN A 83 -22.83 -4.64 9.82
N ASN A 84 -21.85 -3.79 10.13
CA ASN A 84 -21.24 -3.66 11.45
C ASN A 84 -19.94 -4.44 11.76
N ALA A 85 -19.10 -3.71 12.51
CA ALA A 85 -18.05 -4.18 13.41
C ALA A 85 -16.65 -4.54 12.85
N LEU A 86 -15.80 -3.52 12.83
CA LEU A 86 -14.56 -3.41 13.63
C LEU A 86 -14.05 -4.68 14.36
N SER A 87 -12.74 -4.95 14.26
CA SER A 87 -11.81 -5.35 15.36
C SER A 87 -10.64 -6.20 14.80
N SER A 88 -9.42 -5.67 14.69
CA SER A 88 -8.32 -5.68 15.69
C SER A 88 -7.27 -6.78 15.48
N LYS A 89 -6.06 -6.38 15.03
CA LYS A 89 -4.69 -6.83 15.39
C LYS A 89 -3.72 -6.95 14.18
N TRP A 90 -2.65 -6.16 14.26
CA TRP A 90 -1.50 -5.91 13.36
C TRP A 90 -0.57 -7.14 13.12
N PRO A 91 0.58 -7.04 12.37
CA PRO A 91 0.81 -6.58 10.98
C PRO A 91 1.72 -7.55 10.17
N ARG A 92 1.72 -7.49 8.82
CA ARG A 92 2.85 -7.96 7.97
C ARG A 92 3.08 -6.99 6.82
N TRP A 93 4.31 -6.50 6.70
CA TRP A 93 4.78 -5.46 5.78
C TRP A 93 5.03 -6.02 4.37
N LEU A 94 4.80 -5.22 3.33
CA LEU A 94 5.23 -5.46 1.95
C LEU A 94 5.51 -4.11 1.28
N ALA A 95 6.78 -3.71 1.17
CA ALA A 95 7.26 -2.43 0.62
C ALA A 95 6.41 -1.82 -0.51
#